data_AF-A0A356KN05-F1
#
_entry.id   AF-A0A356KN05-F1
#
_cell.length_a   1.000
_cell.length_b   1.000
_cell.length_c   1.000
_cell.angle_alpha   90.00
_cell.angle_beta   90.00
_cell.angle_gamma   90.00
#
_symmetry.space_group_name_H-M   'P 1'
#
loop_
_entity.id
_entity.type
_entity.pdbx_description
1 polymer ?
#
loop_
_entity_poly.entity_id
_entity_poly.type
_entity_poly.pdbx_seq_one_letter_code
_entity_poly.pdbx_strand_id
1 'polypeptide(L)'
;MSWSIVTWNVNSLRMRLERVTAWLAKHEPDVVCLQETKCKDADFPRAELEACGYQVAFTGQENGLNGVAILAKSEPSGVLDTLPGRDDDDHRRFLSAQIDGVRVIDVYVPNGQSLGSDAFFY
;
A
#
# COMPACT_ATOMS: atom_id res chain seq x y z
N MET A 1 4.56 -1.36 25.62
CA MET A 1 5.21 -1.61 24.31
C MET A 1 5.00 -0.38 23.44
N SER A 2 5.91 -0.09 22.51
CA SER A 2 5.74 0.99 21.53
C SER A 2 5.04 0.44 20.30
N TRP A 3 4.01 1.12 19.81
CA TRP A 3 3.39 0.84 18.52
C TRP A 3 4.23 1.47 17.40
N SER A 4 4.44 0.76 16.31
CA SER A 4 5.38 1.11 15.24
C SER A 4 4.73 1.05 13.86
N ILE A 5 4.99 2.08 13.06
CA ILE A 5 4.54 2.17 11.68
C ILE A 5 5.72 2.46 10.77
N VAL A 6 5.74 1.80 9.62
CA VAL A 6 6.74 2.01 8.55
C VAL A 6 6.02 2.32 7.25
N THR A 7 6.62 3.19 6.44
CA THR A 7 6.23 3.42 5.05
C THR A 7 7.38 3.06 4.12
N TRP A 8 7.07 2.40 3.00
CA TRP A 8 8.06 2.00 2.02
C TRP A 8 7.48 1.97 0.60
N ASN A 9 7.99 2.85 -0.26
CA ASN A 9 7.83 2.70 -1.70
C ASN A 9 8.72 1.55 -2.21
N VAL A 10 8.11 0.43 -2.57
CA VAL A 10 8.82 -0.81 -2.91
C VAL A 10 9.22 -0.91 -4.37
N ASN A 11 8.70 -0.03 -5.23
CA ASN A 11 8.93 -0.03 -6.67
C ASN A 11 8.77 -1.46 -7.28
N SER A 12 7.56 -1.97 -7.29
CA SER A 12 7.14 -3.34 -7.63
C SER A 12 7.37 -4.38 -6.54
N LEU A 13 6.28 -4.65 -5.81
CA LEU A 13 6.25 -5.60 -4.69
C LEU A 13 6.68 -7.00 -5.13
N ARG A 14 6.13 -7.54 -6.22
CA ARG A 14 6.48 -8.89 -6.69
C ARG A 14 7.97 -9.06 -6.99
N MET A 15 8.59 -8.04 -7.56
CA MET A 15 10.04 -8.04 -7.86
C MET A 15 10.90 -7.89 -6.60
N ARG A 16 10.32 -7.43 -5.49
CA ARG A 16 11.01 -7.24 -4.21
C ARG A 16 10.48 -8.17 -3.12
N LEU A 17 9.65 -9.16 -3.46
CA LEU A 17 8.88 -9.93 -2.47
C LEU A 17 9.78 -10.61 -1.44
N GLU A 18 10.83 -11.30 -1.90
CA GLU A 18 11.82 -11.94 -1.02
C GLU A 18 12.49 -10.94 -0.07
N ARG A 19 12.84 -9.74 -0.57
CA ARG A 19 13.43 -8.68 0.25
C ARG A 19 12.44 -8.13 1.26
N VAL A 20 11.17 -7.98 0.87
CA VAL A 20 10.10 -7.50 1.75
C VAL A 20 9.83 -8.52 2.85
N THR A 21 9.62 -9.79 2.52
CA THR A 21 9.32 -10.84 3.52
C THR A 21 10.50 -11.07 4.47
N ALA A 22 11.74 -11.07 3.97
CA ALA A 22 12.92 -11.15 4.82
C ALA A 22 13.06 -9.93 5.75
N TRP A 23 12.67 -8.74 5.28
CA TRP A 23 12.68 -7.53 6.11
C TRP A 23 11.58 -7.56 7.17
N LEU A 24 10.36 -7.99 6.82
CA LEU A 24 9.23 -8.15 7.73
C LEU A 24 9.55 -9.13 8.86
N ALA A 25 10.13 -10.29 8.52
CA ALA A 25 10.54 -11.31 9.50
C ALA A 25 11.62 -10.82 10.47
N LYS A 26 12.42 -9.82 10.08
CA LYS A 26 13.50 -9.27 10.91
C LYS A 26 13.03 -8.13 11.82
N HIS A 27 12.15 -7.26 11.33
CA HIS A 27 11.81 -6.01 12.03
C HIS A 27 10.43 -6.03 12.66
N GLU A 28 9.53 -6.88 12.17
CA GLU A 28 8.19 -7.11 12.73
C GLU A 28 7.44 -5.83 13.17
N PRO A 29 7.35 -4.76 12.35
CA PRO A 29 6.54 -3.58 12.71
C PRO A 29 5.06 -3.93 12.90
N ASP A 30 4.32 -3.07 13.60
CA ASP A 30 2.88 -3.28 13.81
C ASP A 30 2.07 -2.97 12.54
N VAL A 31 2.50 -1.94 11.79
CA VAL A 31 1.91 -1.54 10.50
C VAL A 31 2.98 -1.20 9.46
N VAL A 32 2.74 -1.60 8.20
CA VAL A 32 3.56 -1.24 7.05
C VAL A 32 2.68 -0.72 5.92
N CYS A 33 2.97 0.49 5.45
CA CYS A 33 2.37 1.08 4.25
C CYS A 33 3.32 0.89 3.07
N LEU A 34 2.83 0.35 1.96
CA LEU A 34 3.60 0.03 0.77
C LEU A 34 3.08 0.80 -0.43
N GLN A 35 3.94 1.57 -1.09
CA GLN A 35 3.60 2.29 -2.33
C GLN A 35 4.32 1.69 -3.54
N GLU A 36 3.79 1.97 -4.73
CA GLU A 36 4.26 1.40 -5.99
C GLU A 36 4.30 -0.12 -5.94
N THR A 37 3.23 -0.76 -5.48
CA THR A 37 3.14 -2.23 -5.48
C THR A 37 3.24 -2.79 -6.91
N LYS A 38 2.81 -2.01 -7.92
CA LYS A 38 2.90 -2.29 -9.36
C LYS A 38 2.42 -3.70 -9.72
N CYS A 39 1.25 -4.05 -9.21
CA CYS A 39 0.56 -5.27 -9.54
C CYS A 39 -0.95 -5.03 -9.48
N LYS A 40 -1.69 -5.84 -10.25
CA LYS A 40 -3.15 -5.88 -10.17
C LYS A 40 -3.57 -6.66 -8.94
N ASP A 41 -4.82 -6.51 -8.52
CA ASP A 41 -5.33 -7.23 -7.34
C ASP A 41 -5.21 -8.75 -7.45
N ALA A 42 -5.49 -9.32 -8.63
CA ALA A 42 -5.37 -10.76 -8.89
C ALA A 42 -3.93 -11.30 -8.76
N ASP A 43 -2.96 -10.41 -8.86
CA ASP A 43 -1.53 -10.69 -8.86
C ASP A 43 -0.87 -10.36 -7.51
N PHE A 44 -1.63 -9.82 -6.55
CA PHE A 44 -1.08 -9.37 -5.27
C PHE A 44 -0.64 -10.58 -4.42
N PRO A 45 0.60 -10.60 -3.88
CA PRO A 45 1.15 -11.73 -3.13
C PRO A 45 0.61 -11.76 -1.69
N ARG A 46 -0.70 -11.90 -1.53
CA ARG A 46 -1.40 -11.91 -0.23
C ARG A 46 -0.90 -13.05 0.65
N ALA A 47 -0.84 -14.26 0.10
CA ALA A 47 -0.52 -15.46 0.87
C ALA A 47 0.90 -15.41 1.48
N GLU A 48 1.86 -14.85 0.75
CA GLU A 48 3.24 -14.72 1.21
C GLU A 48 3.39 -13.69 2.33
N LEU A 49 2.60 -12.61 2.28
CA LEU A 49 2.57 -11.58 3.32
C LEU A 49 1.81 -12.07 4.57
N GLU A 50 0.72 -12.81 4.39
CA GLU A 50 -0.02 -13.47 5.46
C GLU A 50 0.80 -14.55 6.15
N ALA A 51 1.62 -15.30 5.40
CA ALA A 51 2.57 -16.26 5.97
C ALA A 51 3.64 -15.58 6.84
N CYS A 52 3.88 -14.27 6.66
CA CYS A 52 4.74 -13.46 7.52
C CYS A 52 4.02 -12.92 8.77
N GLY A 53 2.75 -13.29 9.00
CA GLY A 53 1.96 -12.86 10.15
C GLY A 53 1.23 -11.53 9.98
N TYR A 54 1.07 -11.03 8.75
CA TYR A 54 0.38 -9.77 8.47
C TYR A 54 -0.95 -9.99 7.77
N GLN A 55 -1.98 -9.32 8.25
CA GLN A 55 -3.23 -9.08 7.53
C GLN A 55 -3.02 -7.96 6.52
N VAL A 56 -3.69 -8.04 5.37
CA VAL A 56 -3.43 -7.12 4.24
C VAL A 56 -4.70 -6.43 3.74
N ALA A 57 -4.62 -5.11 3.57
CA ALA A 57 -5.51 -4.34 2.72
C ALA A 57 -4.69 -3.81 1.54
N PHE A 58 -5.22 -3.86 0.33
CA PHE A 58 -4.51 -3.37 -0.85
C PHE A 58 -5.48 -2.93 -1.93
N THR A 59 -4.98 -2.11 -2.85
CA THR A 59 -5.64 -1.81 -4.12
C THR A 59 -4.58 -1.61 -5.19
N GLY A 60 -4.73 -2.32 -6.31
CA GLY A 60 -3.84 -2.33 -7.45
C GLY A 60 -4.54 -1.91 -8.72
N GLN A 61 -3.81 -1.25 -9.63
CA GLN A 61 -4.38 -0.80 -10.89
C GLN A 61 -4.29 -1.90 -11.96
N GLU A 62 -5.30 -2.00 -12.83
CA GLU A 62 -5.37 -3.02 -13.89
C GLU A 62 -4.23 -2.97 -14.91
N ASN A 63 -3.58 -1.82 -15.10
CA ASN A 63 -2.40 -1.70 -15.96
C ASN A 63 -1.09 -2.09 -15.25
N GLY A 64 -1.14 -2.47 -13.97
CA GLY A 64 0.02 -2.83 -13.17
C GLY A 64 0.92 -1.64 -12.78
N LEU A 65 0.45 -0.40 -12.95
CA LEU A 65 1.10 0.80 -12.42
C LEU A 65 0.61 1.10 -10.99
N ASN A 66 1.29 2.03 -10.31
CA ASN A 66 0.91 2.54 -8.99
C ASN A 66 0.67 1.42 -7.96
N GLY A 67 -0.47 1.48 -7.27
CA GLY A 67 -0.89 0.52 -6.26
C GLY A 67 -0.31 0.82 -4.88
N VAL A 68 -1.14 0.60 -3.87
CA VAL A 68 -0.84 0.82 -2.45
C VAL A 68 -1.33 -0.36 -1.61
N ALA A 69 -0.68 -0.60 -0.48
CA ALA A 69 -1.08 -1.66 0.45
C ALA A 69 -0.74 -1.31 1.91
N ILE A 70 -1.63 -1.68 2.81
CA ILE A 70 -1.41 -1.61 4.26
C ILE A 70 -1.32 -3.06 4.78
N LEU A 71 -0.19 -3.39 5.40
CA LEU A 71 0.05 -4.62 6.13
C LEU A 71 -0.06 -4.32 7.63
N ALA A 72 -0.76 -5.15 8.39
CA ALA A 72 -0.87 -4.98 9.84
C ALA A 72 -0.89 -6.32 10.56
N LYS A 73 -0.38 -6.36 11.80
CA LYS A 73 -0.48 -7.56 12.64
C LYS A 73 -1.93 -7.86 13.06
N SER A 74 -2.72 -6.80 13.27
CA SER A 74 -4.17 -6.87 13.52
C SER A 74 -4.95 -6.71 12.21
N GLU A 75 -6.19 -7.22 12.17
CA GLU A 75 -7.05 -7.11 10.99
C GLU A 75 -7.43 -5.65 10.67
N PRO A 76 -7.09 -5.12 9.48
CA PRO A 76 -7.53 -3.79 9.05
C PRO A 76 -9.05 -3.79 8.84
N SER A 77 -9.74 -2.76 9.35
CA SER A 77 -11.19 -2.62 9.19
C SER A 77 -11.58 -1.25 8.63
N GLY A 78 -12.82 -1.11 8.15
CA GLY A 78 -13.30 0.15 7.58
C GLY A 78 -12.42 0.67 6.44
N VAL A 79 -12.02 -0.25 5.55
CA VAL A 79 -11.11 0.00 4.44
C VAL A 79 -11.77 0.93 3.42
N LEU A 80 -11.04 1.95 2.97
CA LEU A 80 -11.43 2.87 1.90
C LEU A 80 -10.27 2.94 0.90
N ASP A 81 -10.54 2.65 -0.36
CA ASP A 81 -9.55 2.62 -1.46
C ASP A 81 -9.69 3.81 -2.42
N THR A 82 -10.61 4.72 -2.12
CA THR A 82 -10.93 5.90 -2.92
C THR A 82 -10.82 7.14 -2.03
N LEU A 83 -10.16 8.20 -2.53
CA LEU A 83 -10.02 9.44 -1.80
C LEU A 83 -11.37 10.19 -1.78
N PRO A 84 -11.92 10.55 -0.61
CA PRO A 84 -13.21 11.24 -0.55
C PRO A 84 -13.23 12.53 -1.39
N GLY A 85 -14.21 12.63 -2.30
CA GLY A 85 -14.34 13.76 -3.22
C GLY A 85 -13.52 13.62 -4.51
N ARG A 86 -12.89 12.47 -4.75
CA ARG A 86 -12.21 12.10 -6.01
C ARG A 86 -12.65 10.71 -6.47
N ASP A 87 -13.96 10.52 -6.60
CA ASP A 87 -14.56 9.22 -6.98
C ASP A 87 -14.22 8.81 -8.42
N ASP A 88 -13.70 9.74 -9.22
CA ASP A 88 -13.21 9.56 -10.58
C ASP A 88 -11.72 9.14 -10.66
N ASP A 89 -10.98 9.17 -9.54
CA ASP A 89 -9.57 8.83 -9.49
C ASP A 89 -9.35 7.31 -9.34
N ASP A 90 -9.12 6.64 -10.47
CA ASP A 90 -8.88 5.20 -10.54
C ASP A 90 -7.39 4.80 -10.46
N HIS A 91 -6.49 5.76 -10.16
CA HIS A 91 -5.04 5.52 -10.22
C HIS A 91 -4.50 4.66 -9.07
N ARG A 92 -5.34 4.27 -8.10
CA ARG A 92 -5.00 3.38 -6.97
C ARG A 92 -3.80 3.90 -6.17
N ARG A 93 -3.92 5.15 -5.72
CA ARG A 93 -2.90 5.91 -4.98
C ARG A 93 -3.28 6.18 -3.53
N PHE A 94 -4.45 5.73 -3.09
CA PHE A 94 -4.98 5.99 -1.76
C PHE A 94 -5.50 4.69 -1.15
N LEU A 95 -5.19 4.47 0.12
CA LEU A 95 -5.79 3.42 0.92
C LEU A 95 -5.86 3.86 2.37
N SER A 96 -6.99 3.61 3.02
CA SER A 96 -7.20 3.97 4.42
C SER A 96 -7.81 2.78 5.16
N ALA A 97 -7.37 2.52 6.38
CA ALA A 97 -7.93 1.49 7.24
C ALA A 97 -7.83 1.86 8.73
N GLN A 98 -8.74 1.32 9.55
CA GLN A 98 -8.66 1.35 11.00
C GLN A 98 -7.84 0.15 11.50
N ILE A 99 -6.80 0.42 12.28
CA ILE A 99 -5.91 -0.60 12.89
C ILE A 99 -5.69 -0.20 14.35
N ASP A 100 -6.04 -1.08 15.28
CA ASP A 100 -5.85 -0.87 16.74
C ASP A 100 -6.35 0.49 17.27
N GLY A 101 -7.47 0.98 16.72
CA GLY A 101 -8.07 2.28 17.09
C GLY A 101 -7.46 3.50 16.39
N VAL A 102 -6.50 3.31 15.48
CA VAL A 102 -5.84 4.36 14.71
C VAL A 102 -6.27 4.29 13.24
N ARG A 103 -6.59 5.44 12.64
CA ARG A 103 -6.80 5.57 11.20
C ARG A 103 -5.45 5.70 10.50
N VAL A 104 -5.06 4.67 9.75
CA VAL A 104 -3.88 4.69 8.90
C VAL A 104 -4.30 5.05 7.48
N ILE A 105 -3.59 5.99 6.86
CA ILE A 105 -3.83 6.45 5.49
C ILE A 105 -2.52 6.36 4.72
N ASP A 106 -2.48 5.47 3.74
CA ASP A 106 -1.37 5.29 2.81
C ASP A 106 -1.66 6.04 1.50
N VAL A 107 -0.70 6.84 1.04
CA VAL A 107 -0.85 7.70 -0.14
C VAL A 107 0.40 7.67 -1.00
N TYR A 108 0.21 7.37 -2.29
CA TYR A 108 1.23 7.50 -3.33
C TYR A 108 0.98 8.74 -4.20
N VAL A 109 1.51 9.87 -3.75
CA VAL A 109 1.31 11.18 -4.41
C VAL A 109 1.85 11.16 -5.85
N PRO A 110 1.15 11.76 -6.83
CA PRO A 110 1.62 11.88 -8.20
C PRO A 110 2.98 12.58 -8.28
N ASN A 111 3.92 12.02 -9.04
CA ASN A 111 5.25 12.59 -9.19
C ASN A 111 5.25 13.93 -9.97
N GLY A 112 4.27 14.15 -10.85
CA GLY A 112 4.15 15.38 -11.63
C GLY A 112 5.07 15.47 -12.86
N GLN A 113 6.08 14.60 -13.00
CA GLN A 113 7.06 14.60 -14.10
C GLN A 113 7.71 15.97 -14.36
N SER A 114 7.12 16.81 -15.20
CA SER A 114 7.58 18.17 -15.53
C SER A 114 6.45 19.19 -15.48
N LEU A 115 6.78 20.45 -15.17
CA LEU A 115 5.83 21.56 -15.15
C LEU A 115 5.12 21.70 -16.49
N GLY A 116 3.79 21.77 -16.45
CA GLY A 116 2.93 21.91 -17.63
C GLY A 116 2.60 20.60 -18.35
N SER A 117 3.11 19.46 -17.90
CA SER A 117 2.68 18.15 -18.38
C SER A 117 1.31 17.76 -17.81
N ASP A 118 0.58 16.88 -18.49
CA ASP A 118 -0.68 16.34 -17.98
C ASP A 118 -0.49 15.67 -16.61
N ALA A 119 0.65 14.99 -16.41
CA ALA A 119 1.00 14.36 -15.14
C ALA A 119 1.15 15.37 -13.98
N PHE A 120 1.51 16.63 -14.27
CA PHE A 120 1.61 17.70 -13.27
C PHE A 120 0.24 18.21 -12.83
N PHE A 121 -0.73 18.25 -13.74
CA PHE A 121 -2.08 18.74 -13.45
C PHE A 121 -2.97 17.71 -12.75
N TYR A 122 -2.68 16.42 -12.95
CA TYR A 122 -3.30 15.26 -12.29
C TYR A 122 -4.84 15.18 -12.37
#